data_AF-A0A7X7LB93-F1
#
_entry.id   AF-A0A7X7LB93-F1
#
_cell.length_a   1.000
_cell.length_b   1.000
_cell.length_c   1.000
_cell.angle_alpha   90.00
_cell.angle_beta   90.00
_cell.angle_gamma   90.00
#
_symmetry.space_group_name_H-M   'P 1'
#
loop_
_entity.id
_entity.type
_entity.pdbx_description
1 polymer ?
#
loop_
_entity_poly.entity_id
_entity_poly.type
_entity_poly.pdbx_seq_one_letter_code
_entity_poly.pdbx_strand_id
1 'polypeptide(L)'
;MAGSTPRPPPGFQCPYERRCPHLDTMSAQWVLGEYRRRPAREDGLWMHVDARGEDVREANRRIKELEKENATLKAKLQAVHRRQFKANRARPAVAPQRQAGAKKRGAPVGHPPWRRAVPQADHLVEVPAPAVCSHCGGTHLEMIEEVTEHLAEDIVLPPQPVTTNGILKTHFALNCLSRAAGRCMSR
;
A
#
# COMPACT_ATOMS: atom_id res chain seq x y z
N MET A 1 -13.07 49.70 55.93
CA MET A 1 -12.64 49.08 57.20
C MET A 1 -11.97 47.75 56.85
N ALA A 2 -10.64 47.75 56.68
CA ALA A 2 -9.90 46.53 56.37
C ALA A 2 -9.67 45.76 57.69
N GLY A 3 -10.41 44.67 57.89
CA GLY A 3 -10.18 43.77 59.02
C GLY A 3 -8.85 43.05 58.84
N SER A 4 -7.94 43.18 59.81
CA SER A 4 -6.69 42.42 59.80
C SER A 4 -7.01 40.93 59.83
N THR A 5 -6.47 40.17 58.89
CA THR A 5 -6.57 38.70 58.95
C THR A 5 -5.92 38.22 60.25
N PRO A 6 -6.62 37.41 61.07
CA PRO A 6 -6.07 36.91 62.32
C PRO A 6 -4.83 36.07 62.01
N ARG A 7 -3.68 36.48 62.54
CA ARG A 7 -2.43 35.73 62.43
C ARG A 7 -2.19 34.95 63.73
N PRO A 8 -1.68 33.72 63.65
CA PRO A 8 -1.29 32.97 64.83
C PRO A 8 -0.11 33.65 65.54
N PRO A 9 0.01 33.48 66.86
CA PRO A 9 1.12 34.04 67.63
C PRO A 9 2.48 33.45 67.20
N PRO A 10 3.60 34.17 67.40
CA PRO A 10 4.93 33.68 67.05
C PRO A 10 5.23 32.33 67.72
N GLY A 11 5.68 31.34 66.94
CA GLY A 11 6.02 30.00 67.45
C GLY A 11 4.84 29.03 67.62
N PHE A 12 3.62 29.41 67.23
CA PHE A 12 2.47 28.50 67.26
C PHE A 12 2.70 27.27 66.36
N GLN A 13 2.63 26.08 66.95
CA GLN A 13 2.63 24.80 66.23
C GLN A 13 1.19 24.26 66.17
N CYS A 14 0.68 24.07 64.95
CA CYS A 14 -0.66 23.55 64.76
C CYS A 14 -0.70 22.04 65.10
N PRO A 15 -1.56 21.59 66.03
CA PRO A 15 -1.69 20.16 66.38
C PRO A 15 -2.12 19.29 65.19
N TYR A 16 -2.74 19.90 64.19
CA TYR A 16 -3.30 19.23 63.01
C TYR A 16 -2.48 19.43 61.73
N GLU A 17 -1.21 19.85 61.84
CA GLU A 17 -0.32 20.13 60.69
C GLU A 17 -0.27 18.98 59.68
N ARG A 18 -0.25 17.74 60.17
CA ARG A 18 -0.17 16.53 59.36
C ARG A 18 -1.53 15.94 58.99
N ARG A 19 -2.60 16.31 59.69
CA ARG A 19 -3.94 15.72 59.53
C ARG A 19 -5.03 16.72 59.93
N CYS A 20 -5.34 17.65 59.04
CA CYS A 20 -6.33 18.70 59.29
C CYS A 20 -7.76 18.19 59.05
N PRO A 21 -8.66 18.21 60.05
CA PRO A 21 -10.06 17.79 59.86
C PRO A 21 -10.82 18.60 58.80
N HIS A 22 -10.40 19.85 58.57
CA HIS A 22 -11.01 20.75 57.58
C HIS A 22 -10.44 20.59 56.16
N LEU A 23 -9.42 19.76 55.97
CA LEU A 23 -8.83 19.46 54.66
C LEU A 23 -8.95 17.97 54.37
N ASP A 24 -10.09 17.35 54.68
CA ASP A 24 -10.33 15.91 54.49
C ASP A 24 -9.24 15.02 55.09
N THR A 25 -8.71 15.42 56.25
CA THR A 25 -7.59 14.76 56.94
C THR A 25 -6.26 14.78 56.18
N MET A 26 -6.12 15.61 55.14
CA MET A 26 -4.85 15.86 54.48
C MET A 26 -3.94 16.77 55.33
N SER A 27 -2.64 16.70 55.07
CA SER A 27 -1.67 17.62 55.67
C SER A 27 -1.84 19.02 55.09
N ALA A 28 -1.95 20.02 55.97
CA ALA A 28 -2.02 21.42 55.57
C ALA A 28 -0.75 21.85 54.81
N GLN A 29 0.42 21.34 55.20
CA GLN A 29 1.68 21.56 54.51
C GLN A 29 1.65 20.98 53.09
N TRP A 30 1.12 19.77 52.92
CA TRP A 30 1.00 19.14 51.61
C TRP A 30 0.04 19.91 50.70
N VAL A 31 -1.16 20.26 51.18
CA VAL A 31 -2.18 20.99 50.42
C VAL A 31 -1.66 22.36 49.99
N LEU A 32 -1.02 23.10 50.90
CA LEU A 32 -0.41 24.40 50.57
C LEU A 32 0.75 24.25 49.57
N GLY A 33 1.56 23.20 49.73
CA GLY A 33 2.62 22.87 48.80
C GLY A 33 2.09 22.58 47.40
N GLU A 34 0.99 21.84 47.28
CA GLU A 34 0.36 21.52 46.00
C GLU A 34 -0.28 22.75 45.38
N TYR A 35 -0.99 23.56 46.17
CA TYR A 35 -1.53 24.84 45.72
C TYR A 35 -0.44 25.76 45.16
N ARG A 36 0.74 25.81 45.79
CA ARG A 36 1.88 26.59 45.29
C ARG A 36 2.54 26.01 44.04
N ARG A 37 2.55 24.68 43.90
CA ARG A 37 3.13 24.00 42.71
C ARG A 37 2.17 23.97 41.52
N ARG A 38 0.86 24.07 41.76
CA ARG A 38 -0.18 23.97 40.74
C ARG A 38 0.04 24.95 39.57
N PRO A 39 0.30 26.25 39.77
CA PRO A 39 0.49 27.18 38.65
C PRO A 39 1.62 26.75 37.72
N ALA A 40 2.80 26.42 38.26
CA ALA A 40 3.93 25.98 37.44
C ALA A 40 3.65 24.69 36.65
N ARG A 41 2.85 23.77 37.21
CA ARG A 41 2.42 22.55 36.49
C ARG A 41 1.40 22.86 35.40
N GLU A 42 0.42 23.70 35.71
CA GLU A 42 -0.63 24.11 34.77
C GLU A 42 -0.02 24.91 33.61
N ASP A 43 0.90 25.84 33.89
CA ASP A 43 1.60 26.63 32.89
C ASP A 43 2.39 25.72 31.93
N GLY A 44 3.11 24.73 32.47
CA GLY A 44 3.83 23.74 31.65
C GLY A 44 2.88 22.91 30.77
N LEU A 45 1.72 22.50 31.30
CA LEU A 45 0.70 21.79 30.51
C LEU A 45 0.12 22.67 29.40
N TRP A 46 -0.16 23.94 29.68
CA TRP A 46 -0.66 24.89 28.69
C TRP A 46 0.35 25.11 27.56
N MET A 47 1.63 25.27 27.87
CA MET A 47 2.67 25.36 26.85
C MET A 47 2.70 24.13 25.93
N HIS A 48 2.52 22.92 26.48
CA HIS A 48 2.44 21.71 25.68
C HIS A 48 1.17 21.63 24.81
N VAL A 49 0.02 22.12 25.32
CA VAL A 49 -1.22 22.21 24.55
C VAL A 49 -1.06 23.17 23.39
N ASP A 50 -0.47 24.34 23.63
CA ASP A 50 -0.25 25.36 22.61
C ASP A 50 0.69 24.87 21.51
N ALA A 51 1.82 24.27 21.89
CA ALA A 51 2.77 23.69 20.93
C ALA A 51 2.12 22.61 20.05
N ARG A 52 1.36 21.68 20.66
CA ARG A 52 0.60 20.67 19.90
C ARG A 52 -0.48 21.30 19.02
N GLY A 53 -1.10 22.39 19.47
CA GLY A 53 -2.06 23.15 18.70
C GLY A 53 -1.44 23.82 17.47
N GLU A 54 -0.18 24.25 17.54
CA GLU A 54 0.59 24.75 16.41
C GLU A 54 0.89 23.63 15.40
N ASP A 55 1.39 22.49 15.87
CA ASP A 55 1.68 21.32 15.03
C ASP A 55 0.44 20.86 14.24
N VAL A 56 -0.71 20.76 14.92
CA VAL A 56 -1.98 20.39 14.29
C VAL A 56 -2.42 21.42 13.25
N ARG A 57 -2.23 22.71 13.52
CA ARG A 57 -2.55 23.78 12.55
C ARG A 57 -1.66 23.68 11.32
N GLU A 58 -0.36 23.42 11.49
CA GLU A 58 0.58 23.25 10.39
C GLU A 58 0.25 22.02 9.54
N ALA A 59 0.06 20.86 10.18
CA ALA A 59 -0.33 19.64 9.48
C ALA A 59 -1.62 19.84 8.68
N ASN A 60 -2.62 20.52 9.24
CA ASN A 60 -3.87 20.82 8.54
C ASN A 60 -3.68 21.77 7.36
N ARG A 61 -2.78 22.75 7.43
CA ARG A 61 -2.43 23.59 6.27
C ARG A 61 -1.82 22.73 5.16
N ARG A 62 -0.88 21.86 5.51
CA ARG A 62 -0.22 20.97 4.56
C ARG A 62 -1.19 20.00 3.89
N ILE A 63 -2.11 19.42 4.64
CA ILE A 63 -3.17 18.55 4.10
C ILE A 63 -4.01 19.31 3.06
N LYS A 64 -4.45 20.53 3.37
CA LYS A 64 -5.24 21.35 2.43
C LYS A 64 -4.49 21.67 1.14
N GLU A 65 -3.19 21.94 1.22
CA GLU A 65 -2.35 22.15 0.02
C GLU A 65 -2.27 20.89 -0.82
N LEU A 66 -1.94 19.76 -0.19
CA LEU A 66 -1.83 18.47 -0.87
C LEU A 66 -3.16 18.03 -1.49
N GLU A 67 -4.29 18.28 -0.82
CA GLU A 67 -5.62 18.01 -1.36
C GLU A 67 -5.91 18.83 -2.63
N LYS A 68 -5.55 20.12 -2.63
CA LYS A 68 -5.66 20.97 -3.82
C LYS A 68 -4.79 20.44 -4.96
N GLU A 69 -3.52 20.14 -4.68
CA GLU A 69 -2.60 19.59 -5.67
C GLU A 69 -3.13 18.25 -6.22
N ASN A 70 -3.57 17.35 -5.36
CA ASN A 70 -4.12 16.06 -5.73
C ASN A 70 -5.37 16.21 -6.61
N ALA A 71 -6.26 17.15 -6.28
CA ALA A 71 -7.42 17.47 -7.10
C ALA A 71 -7.02 18.00 -8.49
N THR A 72 -6.02 18.89 -8.56
CA THR A 72 -5.53 19.41 -9.85
C THR A 72 -4.90 18.31 -10.71
N LEU A 73 -4.10 17.41 -10.10
CA LEU A 73 -3.46 16.30 -10.80
C LEU A 73 -4.49 15.29 -11.30
N LYS A 74 -5.47 14.92 -10.47
CA LYS A 74 -6.58 14.05 -10.89
C LYS A 74 -7.36 14.65 -12.05
N ALA A 75 -7.64 15.96 -12.02
CA ALA A 75 -8.33 16.63 -13.11
C ALA A 75 -7.49 16.62 -14.41
N LYS A 76 -6.18 16.89 -14.33
CA LYS A 76 -5.26 16.80 -15.48
C LYS A 76 -5.21 15.39 -16.06
N LEU A 77 -5.07 14.38 -15.20
CA LEU A 77 -5.04 12.97 -15.61
C LEU A 77 -6.36 12.57 -16.28
N GLN A 78 -7.50 12.97 -15.70
CA GLN A 78 -8.80 12.73 -16.30
C GLN A 78 -8.96 13.42 -17.66
N ALA A 79 -8.46 14.65 -17.81
CA ALA A 79 -8.49 15.38 -19.08
C ALA A 79 -7.63 14.67 -20.15
N VAL A 80 -6.43 14.22 -19.82
CA VAL A 80 -5.58 13.43 -20.72
C VAL A 80 -6.27 12.12 -21.11
N HIS A 81 -6.82 11.40 -20.14
CA HIS A 81 -7.55 10.16 -20.39
C HIS A 81 -8.75 10.39 -21.33
N ARG A 82 -9.54 11.45 -21.11
CA ARG A 82 -10.67 11.80 -22.00
C ARG A 82 -10.23 12.20 -23.42
N ARG A 83 -9.02 12.74 -23.58
CA ARG A 83 -8.45 13.08 -24.90
C ARG A 83 -7.97 11.83 -25.65
N GLN A 84 -7.34 10.89 -24.94
CA GLN A 84 -6.80 9.66 -25.52
C GLN A 84 -7.89 8.63 -25.83
N PHE A 85 -8.88 8.50 -24.93
CA PHE A 85 -9.91 7.48 -25.04
C PHE A 85 -11.25 8.09 -25.43
N LYS A 86 -11.88 7.51 -26.46
CA LYS A 86 -13.24 7.87 -26.86
C LYS A 86 -14.17 7.58 -25.68
N ALA A 87 -14.99 8.57 -25.31
CA ALA A 87 -15.98 8.35 -24.26
C ALA A 87 -16.86 7.15 -24.62
N ASN A 88 -16.93 6.15 -23.72
CA ASN A 88 -17.94 5.12 -23.76
C ASN A 88 -19.30 5.77 -23.48
N ARG A 89 -19.82 6.51 -24.47
CA ARG A 89 -21.22 6.89 -24.48
C ARG A 89 -21.98 5.59 -24.62
N ALA A 90 -22.66 5.17 -23.54
CA ALA A 90 -23.75 4.24 -23.69
C ALA A 90 -24.62 4.80 -24.81
N ARG A 91 -24.73 4.05 -25.92
CA ARG A 91 -25.64 4.45 -26.99
C ARG A 91 -27.01 4.64 -26.32
N PRO A 92 -27.70 5.76 -26.53
CA PRO A 92 -29.09 5.85 -26.09
C PRO A 92 -29.79 4.60 -26.64
N ALA A 93 -30.64 3.99 -25.82
CA ALA A 93 -31.43 2.82 -26.18
C ALA A 93 -32.50 3.17 -27.24
N VAL A 94 -32.16 4.02 -28.22
CA VAL A 94 -32.74 3.90 -29.54
C VAL A 94 -32.11 2.64 -30.10
N ALA A 95 -32.82 1.52 -29.94
CA ALA A 95 -32.55 0.34 -30.70
C ALA A 95 -32.34 0.80 -32.15
N PRO A 96 -31.14 0.66 -32.75
CA PRO A 96 -31.09 0.75 -34.18
C PRO A 96 -32.09 -0.30 -34.64
N GLN A 97 -33.09 0.09 -35.44
CA GLN A 97 -33.77 -0.85 -36.32
C GLN A 97 -32.64 -1.49 -37.14
N ARG A 98 -32.04 -2.54 -36.58
CA ARG A 98 -31.23 -3.48 -37.32
C ARG A 98 -32.25 -4.05 -38.27
N GLN A 99 -32.20 -3.61 -39.52
CA GLN A 99 -32.82 -4.35 -40.60
C GLN A 99 -32.27 -5.77 -40.44
N ALA A 100 -33.11 -6.65 -39.89
CA ALA A 100 -32.78 -8.04 -39.67
C ALA A 100 -32.52 -8.63 -41.05
N GLY A 101 -31.25 -8.72 -41.46
CA GLY A 101 -30.86 -9.17 -42.79
C GLY A 101 -29.73 -8.38 -43.46
N ALA A 102 -29.38 -7.18 -42.99
CA ALA A 102 -28.27 -6.43 -43.59
C ALA A 102 -26.92 -7.04 -43.16
N LYS A 103 -26.31 -7.85 -44.05
CA LYS A 103 -24.94 -8.36 -43.88
C LYS A 103 -24.02 -7.16 -43.61
N LYS A 104 -23.16 -7.28 -42.58
CA LYS A 104 -22.11 -6.29 -42.32
C LYS A 104 -21.34 -6.07 -43.62
N ARG A 105 -21.16 -4.81 -44.03
CA ARG A 105 -20.35 -4.48 -45.20
C ARG A 105 -18.97 -5.11 -45.00
N GLY A 106 -18.60 -6.03 -45.89
CA GLY A 106 -17.27 -6.61 -45.93
C GLY A 106 -16.23 -5.60 -46.41
N ALA A 107 -14.98 -6.05 -46.51
CA ALA A 107 -13.94 -5.26 -47.19
C ALA A 107 -14.44 -4.86 -48.59
N PRO A 108 -14.15 -3.63 -49.06
CA PRO A 108 -14.56 -3.21 -50.40
C PRO A 108 -14.01 -4.19 -51.44
N VAL A 109 -14.79 -4.42 -52.49
CA VAL A 109 -14.43 -5.37 -53.56
C VAL A 109 -13.10 -4.93 -54.16
N GLY A 110 -12.10 -5.82 -54.13
CA GLY A 110 -10.75 -5.56 -54.64
C GLY A 110 -9.69 -5.25 -53.57
N HIS A 111 -10.04 -5.17 -52.29
CA HIS A 111 -9.00 -5.11 -51.25
C HIS A 111 -8.31 -6.47 -51.06
N PRO A 112 -6.98 -6.54 -51.19
CA PRO A 112 -6.25 -7.73 -50.83
C PRO A 112 -6.47 -8.02 -49.33
N PRO A 113 -6.61 -9.30 -48.94
CA PRO A 113 -6.70 -9.66 -47.54
C PRO A 113 -5.43 -9.22 -46.82
N TRP A 114 -5.58 -8.58 -45.66
CA TRP A 114 -4.44 -8.33 -44.79
C TRP A 114 -3.90 -9.67 -44.29
N ARG A 115 -2.67 -9.99 -44.68
CA ARG A 115 -1.95 -11.17 -44.18
C ARG A 115 -0.73 -10.68 -43.41
N ARG A 116 -0.46 -11.30 -42.27
CA ARG A 116 0.82 -11.14 -41.60
C ARG A 116 1.89 -11.76 -42.49
N ALA A 117 3.08 -11.15 -42.55
CA ALA A 117 4.23 -11.79 -43.16
C ALA A 117 4.52 -13.10 -42.43
N VAL A 118 4.87 -14.15 -43.19
CA VAL A 118 5.35 -15.41 -42.61
C VAL A 118 6.69 -15.12 -41.93
N PRO A 119 6.87 -15.46 -40.64
CA PRO A 119 8.15 -15.27 -39.95
C PRO A 119 9.23 -16.17 -40.55
N GLN A 120 10.48 -15.72 -40.46
CA GLN A 120 11.64 -16.56 -40.72
C GLN A 120 12.00 -17.33 -39.45
N ALA A 121 12.27 -18.63 -39.56
CA ALA A 121 12.67 -19.45 -38.43
C ALA A 121 14.12 -19.16 -38.02
N ASP A 122 14.35 -18.96 -36.73
CA ASP A 122 15.71 -18.80 -36.17
C ASP A 122 16.45 -20.15 -36.07
N HIS A 123 15.71 -21.24 -35.88
CA HIS A 123 16.23 -22.59 -35.70
C HIS A 123 15.39 -23.63 -36.45
N LEU A 124 16.05 -24.64 -37.02
CA LEU A 124 15.42 -25.81 -37.62
C LEU A 124 15.66 -27.04 -36.73
N VAL A 125 14.59 -27.76 -36.41
CA VAL A 125 14.65 -29.00 -35.63
C VAL A 125 14.07 -30.13 -36.47
N GLU A 126 14.93 -31.10 -36.82
CA GLU A 126 14.48 -32.34 -37.45
C GLU A 126 13.85 -33.24 -36.39
N VAL A 127 12.55 -33.51 -36.53
CA VAL A 127 11.83 -34.41 -35.62
C VAL A 127 11.90 -35.82 -36.19
N PRO A 128 12.54 -36.78 -35.49
CA PRO A 128 12.62 -38.15 -36.00
C PRO A 128 11.24 -38.80 -35.99
N ALA A 129 11.03 -39.73 -36.93
CA ALA A 129 9.83 -40.55 -36.93
C ALA A 129 9.69 -41.32 -35.60
N PRO A 130 8.48 -41.45 -35.05
CA PRO A 130 8.26 -42.19 -33.82
C PRO A 130 8.61 -43.68 -34.04
N ALA A 131 9.18 -44.33 -33.03
CA ALA A 131 9.49 -45.76 -33.08
C ALA A 131 8.24 -46.67 -32.92
N VAL A 132 7.14 -46.09 -32.45
CA VAL A 132 5.90 -46.80 -32.14
C VAL A 132 4.71 -45.96 -32.59
N CYS A 133 3.71 -46.59 -33.22
CA CYS A 133 2.48 -45.91 -33.58
C CYS A 133 1.73 -45.43 -32.33
N SER A 134 1.44 -44.14 -32.24
CA SER A 134 0.66 -43.54 -31.14
C SER A 134 -0.79 -44.04 -31.06
N HIS A 135 -1.31 -44.66 -32.13
CA HIS A 135 -2.70 -45.11 -32.21
C HIS A 135 -2.88 -46.61 -31.94
N CYS A 136 -1.97 -47.48 -32.41
CA CYS A 136 -2.09 -48.94 -32.28
C CYS A 136 -0.93 -49.63 -31.55
N GLY A 137 0.15 -48.91 -31.23
CA GLY A 137 1.30 -49.48 -30.53
C GLY A 137 2.23 -50.36 -31.38
N GLY A 138 1.98 -50.48 -32.69
CA GLY A 138 2.84 -51.24 -33.60
C GLY A 138 4.20 -50.58 -33.82
N THR A 139 5.23 -51.40 -34.05
CA THR A 139 6.63 -50.96 -34.27
C THR A 139 7.06 -50.97 -35.73
N HIS A 140 6.24 -51.54 -36.62
CA HIS A 140 6.53 -51.62 -38.05
C HIS A 140 5.87 -50.43 -38.75
N LEU A 141 6.60 -49.32 -38.80
CA LEU A 141 6.18 -48.07 -39.41
C LEU A 141 6.93 -47.88 -40.73
N GLU A 142 6.20 -47.70 -41.82
CA GLU A 142 6.78 -47.37 -43.12
C GLU A 142 6.95 -45.85 -43.24
N MET A 143 8.09 -45.43 -43.76
CA MET A 143 8.34 -44.02 -44.05
C MET A 143 7.49 -43.58 -45.24
N ILE A 144 6.77 -42.46 -45.06
CA ILE A 144 6.07 -41.77 -46.13
C ILE A 144 6.98 -40.61 -46.58
N GLU A 145 7.10 -40.39 -47.89
CA GLU A 145 7.95 -39.31 -48.47
C GLU A 145 7.38 -37.90 -48.25
N GLU A 146 6.20 -37.78 -47.65
CA GLU A 146 5.54 -36.51 -47.38
C GLU A 146 6.13 -35.86 -46.13
N VAL A 147 6.86 -34.76 -46.34
CA VAL A 147 7.44 -33.94 -45.26
C VAL A 147 6.46 -32.82 -44.92
N THR A 148 6.04 -32.75 -43.65
CA THR A 148 5.20 -31.65 -43.14
C THR A 148 6.04 -30.69 -42.31
N GLU A 149 6.09 -29.43 -42.73
CA GLU A 149 6.77 -28.36 -41.99
C GLU A 149 5.83 -27.70 -40.99
N HIS A 150 6.29 -27.52 -39.74
CA HIS A 150 5.55 -26.84 -38.69
C HIS A 150 6.37 -25.67 -38.12
N LEU A 151 5.83 -24.44 -38.23
CA LEU A 151 6.42 -23.24 -37.65
C LEU A 151 5.83 -22.97 -36.26
N ALA A 152 6.67 -22.92 -35.24
CA ALA A 152 6.29 -22.56 -33.87
C ALA A 152 7.00 -21.28 -33.42
N GLU A 153 6.23 -20.30 -32.94
CA GLU A 153 6.76 -19.06 -32.34
C GLU A 153 6.64 -19.17 -30.80
N ASP A 154 7.76 -19.29 -30.10
CA ASP A 154 7.80 -19.28 -28.63
C ASP A 154 8.13 -17.89 -28.09
N ILE A 155 7.43 -17.48 -27.02
CA ILE A 155 7.67 -16.21 -26.34
C ILE A 155 8.68 -16.44 -25.21
N VAL A 156 9.92 -16.01 -25.41
CA VAL A 156 10.95 -16.03 -24.34
C VAL A 156 10.70 -14.87 -23.37
N LEU A 157 10.15 -15.18 -22.20
CA LEU A 157 10.02 -14.21 -21.11
C LEU A 157 11.36 -14.05 -20.38
N PRO A 158 11.86 -12.83 -20.14
CA PRO A 158 13.08 -12.64 -19.37
C PRO A 158 12.89 -13.12 -17.92
N PRO A 159 13.90 -13.75 -17.29
CA PRO A 159 13.81 -14.12 -15.89
C PRO A 159 13.62 -12.88 -15.02
N GLN A 160 12.53 -12.84 -14.25
CA GLN A 160 12.29 -11.75 -13.30
C GLN A 160 12.99 -12.06 -11.98
N PRO A 161 13.98 -11.25 -11.53
CA PRO A 161 14.64 -11.47 -10.25
C PRO A 161 13.66 -11.19 -9.11
N VAL A 162 13.44 -12.18 -8.24
CA VAL A 162 12.65 -12.04 -7.03
C VAL A 162 13.58 -11.80 -5.85
N THR A 163 13.58 -10.57 -5.34
CA THR A 163 14.36 -10.20 -4.17
C THR A 163 13.56 -10.45 -2.90
N THR A 164 14.01 -11.37 -2.05
CA THR A 164 13.41 -11.63 -0.73
C THR A 164 14.30 -11.04 0.36
N ASN A 165 13.76 -10.12 1.16
CA ASN A 165 14.46 -9.60 2.33
C ASN A 165 14.23 -10.54 3.53
N GLY A 166 15.25 -11.32 3.89
CA GLY A 166 15.22 -12.22 5.04
C GLY A 166 15.58 -11.51 6.34
N ILE A 167 14.60 -11.25 7.20
CA ILE A 167 14.85 -10.73 8.55
C ILE A 167 15.21 -11.91 9.46
N LEU A 168 16.49 -12.03 9.81
CA LEU A 168 16.97 -13.07 10.73
C LEU A 168 16.87 -12.58 12.17
N LYS A 169 16.11 -13.32 12.99
CA LYS A 169 16.10 -13.11 14.44
C LYS A 169 17.29 -13.83 15.05
N THR A 170 18.07 -13.09 15.85
CA THR A 170 19.18 -13.66 16.63
C THR A 170 18.72 -13.90 18.06
N HIS A 171 19.15 -15.02 18.62
CA HIS A 171 18.89 -15.37 20.01
C HIS A 171 20.23 -15.57 20.73
N PHE A 172 20.27 -15.22 22.00
CA PHE A 172 21.44 -15.39 22.85
C PHE A 172 21.17 -16.50 23.85
N ALA A 173 21.96 -17.56 23.81
CA ALA A 173 21.79 -18.69 24.71
C ALA A 173 22.51 -18.41 26.03
N LEU A 174 21.74 -18.22 27.11
CA LEU A 174 22.29 -17.89 28.43
C LEU A 174 23.13 -19.02 29.03
N ASN A 175 22.92 -20.27 28.60
CA ASN A 175 23.59 -21.44 29.18
C ASN A 175 25.00 -21.68 28.62
N CYS A 176 25.28 -21.23 27.40
CA CYS A 176 26.60 -21.41 26.75
C CYS A 176 27.20 -20.08 26.25
N LEU A 177 26.58 -18.95 26.62
CA LEU A 177 26.99 -17.58 26.29
C LEU A 177 27.32 -17.36 24.80
N SER A 178 26.66 -18.11 23.92
CA SER A 178 26.88 -18.04 22.48
C SER A 178 25.65 -17.51 21.77
N ARG A 179 25.90 -16.83 20.65
CA ARG A 179 24.87 -16.21 19.82
C ARG A 179 24.48 -17.18 18.72
N ALA A 180 23.20 -17.53 18.65
CA ALA A 180 22.65 -18.39 17.61
C ALA A 180 21.74 -17.56 16.68
N ALA A 181 21.90 -17.74 15.38
CA ALA A 181 21.03 -17.16 14.37
C ALA A 181 20.35 -18.27 13.58
N GLY A 182 19.06 -18.11 13.26
CA GLY A 182 18.39 -18.95 12.28
C GLY A 182 19.05 -18.81 10.91
N ARG A 183 19.07 -19.86 10.10
CA ARG A 183 19.55 -19.80 8.70
C ARG A 183 18.38 -19.46 7.79
N CYS A 184 18.60 -18.50 6.88
CA CYS A 184 17.68 -18.28 5.77
C CYS A 184 17.90 -19.42 4.77
N MET A 185 16.92 -20.31 4.60
CA MET A 185 16.96 -21.31 3.54
C MET A 185 16.40 -20.69 2.27
N SER A 186 17.27 -20.49 1.28
CA SER A 186 16.87 -20.17 -0.09
C SER A 186 16.12 -21.38 -0.68
N ARG A 187 14.97 -21.17 -1.32
CA ARG A 187 14.31 -22.20 -2.14
C ARG A 187 14.93 -22.28 -3.52
#